data_AF-A0A954R7T8-F1
#
_entry.id   AF-A0A954R7T8-F1
#
_cell.length_a   1.000
_cell.length_b   1.000
_cell.length_c   1.000
_cell.angle_alpha   90.00
_cell.angle_beta   90.00
_cell.angle_gamma   90.00
#
_symmetry.space_group_name_H-M   'P 1'
#
loop_
_entity.id
_entity.type
_entity.pdbx_description
1 polymer ?
#
loop_
_entity_poly.entity_id
_entity_poly.type
_entity_poly.pdbx_seq_one_letter_code
_entity_poly.pdbx_strand_id
1 'polypeptide(L)'
;MATSPSRAISRRTFVAGTAIGAMGARFSSTANGSPQSTSDLKIATFRFDVTPPTGHALCGGWIKPVEAVDDPLEAIGYVLQGHGEPIVVCVVDWTGLLNSAHMKWRQALAEAAGTTVDRVTVHVVHQHNAPFACLDADQIIAAQGDLPLTIEKDFFDNCLRSARTSVQQAMQAPVPVTHIASGQAAVLQVASNRRLIGLDGKVRSQRGSSSKLPEHHKYPEGLIDPMLKQVAFYNGDRKVAA
;
A
#
# COMPACT_ATOMS: atom_id res chain seq x y z
N MET A 1 -13.40 2.54 48.88
CA MET A 1 -13.55 2.98 47.47
C MET A 1 -12.63 2.12 46.63
N ALA A 2 -13.15 1.06 46.03
CA ALA A 2 -12.39 0.10 45.23
C ALA A 2 -12.49 0.47 43.75
N THR A 3 -11.34 0.67 43.10
CA THR A 3 -11.22 0.97 41.67
C THR A 3 -11.26 -0.32 40.85
N SER A 4 -12.12 -0.37 39.83
CA SER A 4 -12.20 -1.48 38.87
C SER A 4 -11.01 -1.46 37.89
N PRO A 5 -10.42 -2.61 37.54
CA PRO A 5 -9.45 -2.67 36.44
C PRO A 5 -10.18 -2.79 35.09
N SER A 6 -9.79 -1.94 34.13
CA SER A 6 -10.22 -2.01 32.75
C SER A 6 -9.66 -3.28 32.08
N ARG A 7 -10.53 -4.12 31.54
CA ARG A 7 -10.14 -5.27 30.70
C ARG A 7 -9.78 -4.77 29.31
N ALA A 8 -8.48 -4.67 29.02
CA ALA A 8 -7.99 -4.47 27.65
C ALA A 8 -8.23 -5.73 26.82
N ILE A 9 -9.05 -5.64 25.78
CA ILE A 9 -9.28 -6.73 24.83
C ILE A 9 -8.09 -6.75 23.85
N SER A 10 -7.28 -7.81 23.95
CA SER A 10 -6.18 -8.05 23.01
C SER A 10 -6.70 -8.63 21.69
N ARG A 11 -6.10 -8.20 20.56
CA ARG A 11 -6.38 -8.67 19.18
C ARG A 11 -6.37 -10.21 19.04
N ARG A 12 -5.68 -10.93 19.93
CA ARG A 12 -5.63 -12.40 19.93
C ARG A 12 -6.89 -13.07 20.48
N THR A 13 -7.66 -12.39 21.32
CA THR A 13 -8.89 -12.94 21.93
C THR A 13 -10.10 -12.86 21.00
N PHE A 14 -10.07 -11.96 20.00
CA PHE A 14 -11.14 -11.83 19.00
C PHE A 14 -11.14 -12.97 17.96
N VAL A 15 -9.98 -13.56 17.67
CA VAL A 15 -9.84 -14.60 16.63
C VAL A 15 -10.04 -16.02 17.19
N ALA A 16 -9.94 -16.22 18.51
CA ALA A 16 -10.07 -17.55 19.14
C ALA A 16 -11.51 -17.97 19.48
N GLY A 17 -12.53 -17.17 19.15
CA GLY A 17 -13.92 -17.39 19.56
C GLY A 17 -14.77 -18.30 18.67
N THR A 18 -14.25 -18.84 17.55
CA THR A 18 -15.08 -19.51 16.54
C THR A 18 -14.65 -20.92 16.17
N ALA A 19 -14.17 -21.73 17.13
CA ALA A 19 -13.85 -23.11 16.82
C ALA A 19 -13.94 -24.09 18.00
N ILE A 20 -15.16 -24.42 18.49
CA ILE A 20 -15.44 -25.73 19.12
C ILE A 20 -16.92 -26.12 18.89
N GLY A 21 -17.16 -27.28 18.26
CA GLY A 21 -18.44 -27.99 18.35
C GLY A 21 -18.89 -28.70 17.07
N ALA A 22 -18.32 -29.87 16.76
CA ALA A 22 -18.88 -30.81 15.79
C ALA A 22 -19.74 -31.86 16.50
N MET A 23 -20.98 -32.10 16.04
CA MET A 23 -21.58 -33.44 15.92
C MET A 23 -22.96 -33.40 15.22
N GLY A 24 -23.04 -34.10 14.09
CA GLY A 24 -24.18 -34.92 13.65
C GLY A 24 -25.58 -34.30 13.56
N ALA A 25 -25.95 -33.82 12.37
CA ALA A 25 -27.33 -33.94 11.88
C ALA A 25 -27.35 -33.94 10.35
N ARG A 26 -27.92 -35.01 9.76
CA ARG A 26 -28.27 -35.05 8.34
C ARG A 26 -29.48 -34.15 8.15
N PHE A 27 -29.27 -32.96 7.58
CA PHE A 27 -30.35 -32.12 7.08
C PHE A 27 -30.23 -32.05 5.56
N SER A 28 -31.24 -32.57 4.87
CA SER A 28 -31.49 -32.27 3.47
C SER A 28 -31.69 -30.76 3.34
N SER A 29 -30.72 -30.05 2.78
CA SER A 29 -30.92 -28.66 2.38
C SER A 29 -31.59 -28.65 1.02
N THR A 30 -32.92 -28.53 1.02
CA THR A 30 -33.60 -27.84 -0.06
C THR A 30 -32.96 -26.46 -0.17
N ALA A 31 -32.24 -26.20 -1.26
CA ALA A 31 -31.71 -24.89 -1.58
C ALA A 31 -32.88 -23.94 -1.89
N ASN A 32 -33.53 -23.45 -0.85
CA ASN A 32 -34.26 -22.20 -0.92
C ASN A 32 -33.18 -21.11 -0.98
N GLY A 33 -32.82 -20.72 -2.20
CA GLY A 33 -32.10 -19.49 -2.44
C GLY A 33 -32.97 -18.34 -1.96
N SER A 34 -32.78 -17.93 -0.71
CA SER A 34 -33.15 -16.59 -0.27
C SER A 34 -32.58 -15.62 -1.30
N PRO A 35 -33.33 -14.59 -1.77
CA PRO A 35 -32.75 -13.57 -2.62
C PRO A 35 -31.52 -13.03 -1.88
N GLN A 36 -30.35 -13.29 -2.45
CA GLN A 36 -29.07 -12.81 -1.96
C GLN A 36 -29.23 -11.30 -1.85
N SER A 37 -29.22 -10.75 -0.63
CA SER A 37 -29.20 -9.31 -0.43
C SER A 37 -28.08 -8.78 -1.31
N THR A 38 -28.44 -8.04 -2.35
CA THR A 38 -27.46 -7.42 -3.23
C THR A 38 -26.60 -6.55 -2.34
N SER A 39 -25.35 -6.98 -2.14
CA SER A 39 -24.38 -6.21 -1.39
C SER A 39 -24.35 -4.79 -1.97
N ASP A 40 -24.67 -3.78 -1.15
CA ASP A 40 -24.56 -2.37 -1.54
C ASP A 40 -23.10 -1.94 -1.76
N LEU A 41 -22.14 -2.86 -1.55
CA LEU A 41 -20.73 -2.64 -1.80
C LEU A 41 -20.49 -2.32 -3.29
N LYS A 42 -19.90 -1.17 -3.53
CA LYS A 42 -19.42 -0.73 -4.83
C LYS A 42 -17.95 -0.34 -4.74
N ILE A 43 -17.27 -0.44 -5.87
CA ILE A 43 -15.86 -0.07 -6.02
C ILE A 43 -15.70 0.91 -7.18
N ALA A 44 -14.88 1.93 -6.98
CA ALA A 44 -14.44 2.86 -8.01
C ALA A 44 -12.91 2.82 -8.09
N THR A 45 -12.35 2.43 -9.24
CA THR A 45 -10.90 2.37 -9.44
C THR A 45 -10.40 3.66 -10.06
N PHE A 46 -9.25 4.17 -9.61
CA PHE A 46 -8.61 5.34 -10.17
C PHE A 46 -7.12 5.08 -10.43
N ARG A 47 -6.57 5.83 -11.39
CA ARG A 47 -5.16 5.78 -11.79
C ARG A 47 -4.76 7.14 -12.34
N PHE A 48 -3.55 7.60 -12.03
CA PHE A 48 -2.98 8.84 -12.58
C PHE A 48 -1.45 8.82 -12.57
N ASP A 49 -0.86 9.67 -13.40
CA ASP A 49 0.59 9.84 -13.53
C ASP A 49 1.17 10.56 -12.30
N VAL A 50 2.31 10.05 -11.83
CA VAL A 50 3.14 10.64 -10.76
C VAL A 50 4.61 10.61 -11.17
N THR A 51 4.88 10.73 -12.48
CA THR A 51 6.22 10.72 -13.06
C THR A 51 6.90 12.07 -12.77
N PRO A 52 8.02 12.09 -12.04
CA PRO A 52 8.72 13.34 -11.76
C PRO A 52 9.30 13.96 -13.04
N PRO A 53 9.34 15.29 -13.17
CA PRO A 53 9.91 15.95 -14.34
C PRO A 53 11.43 15.76 -14.41
N THR A 54 12.01 15.93 -15.60
CA THR A 54 13.47 15.97 -15.79
C THR A 54 14.10 17.01 -14.86
N GLY A 55 15.19 16.64 -14.18
CA GLY A 55 15.86 17.48 -13.19
C GLY A 55 15.35 17.31 -11.76
N HIS A 56 14.21 16.65 -11.56
CA HIS A 56 13.67 16.40 -10.22
C HIS A 56 14.57 15.46 -9.41
N ALA A 57 14.67 15.72 -8.11
CA ALA A 57 15.42 14.89 -7.18
C ALA A 57 14.83 13.48 -7.01
N LEU A 58 15.66 12.45 -7.04
CA LEU A 58 15.26 11.07 -6.78
C LEU A 58 15.81 10.59 -5.43
N CYS A 59 15.11 9.66 -4.77
CA CYS A 59 15.46 9.21 -3.42
C CYS A 59 15.75 10.37 -2.44
N GLY A 60 15.01 11.48 -2.51
CA GLY A 60 15.20 12.60 -1.59
C GLY A 60 16.55 13.33 -1.77
N GLY A 61 17.10 13.28 -2.99
CA GLY A 61 18.37 13.92 -3.34
C GLY A 61 19.60 13.03 -3.15
N TRP A 62 19.43 11.73 -2.84
CA TRP A 62 20.55 10.81 -2.60
C TRP A 62 21.17 10.24 -3.87
N ILE A 63 20.48 10.31 -5.00
CA ILE A 63 20.96 9.81 -6.28
C ILE A 63 20.83 10.89 -7.36
N LYS A 64 21.36 10.61 -8.54
CA LYS A 64 21.27 11.49 -9.70
C LYS A 64 19.80 11.89 -9.96
N PRO A 65 19.52 13.17 -10.21
CA PRO A 65 18.19 13.61 -10.62
C PRO A 65 17.70 12.93 -11.91
N VAL A 66 16.41 13.03 -12.18
CA VAL A 66 15.79 12.48 -13.39
C VAL A 66 16.49 13.02 -14.64
N GLU A 67 17.01 12.13 -15.47
CA GLU A 67 17.58 12.47 -16.79
C GLU A 67 16.83 11.80 -17.94
N ALA A 68 16.11 10.72 -17.66
CA ALA A 68 15.27 9.98 -18.58
C ALA A 68 14.17 9.24 -17.80
N VAL A 69 13.13 8.81 -18.50
CA VAL A 69 12.04 8.00 -17.99
C VAL A 69 11.96 6.76 -18.87
N ASP A 70 12.32 5.60 -18.32
CA ASP A 70 12.18 4.31 -19.01
C ASP A 70 10.71 3.86 -18.98
N ASP A 71 10.11 3.87 -17.79
CA ASP A 71 8.71 3.56 -17.53
C ASP A 71 8.05 4.71 -16.73
N PRO A 72 6.84 5.16 -17.12
CA PRO A 72 6.08 6.13 -16.33
C PRO A 72 5.73 5.60 -14.94
N LEU A 73 5.64 6.50 -13.97
CA LEU A 73 5.25 6.19 -12.60
C LEU A 73 3.77 6.47 -12.40
N GLU A 74 3.05 5.56 -11.74
CA GLU A 74 1.61 5.68 -11.52
C GLU A 74 1.26 5.72 -10.02
N ALA A 75 0.16 6.42 -9.71
CA ALA A 75 -0.60 6.17 -8.50
C ALA A 75 -1.85 5.39 -8.89
N ILE A 76 -2.07 4.25 -8.25
CA ILE A 76 -3.17 3.33 -8.54
C ILE A 76 -3.93 3.07 -7.25
N GLY A 77 -5.25 3.13 -7.32
CA GLY A 77 -6.05 2.88 -6.14
C GLY A 77 -7.52 2.61 -6.45
N TYR A 78 -8.26 2.43 -5.37
CA TYR A 78 -9.69 2.25 -5.43
C TYR A 78 -10.38 2.84 -4.20
N VAL A 79 -11.66 3.18 -4.38
CA VAL A 79 -12.58 3.59 -3.33
C VAL A 79 -13.64 2.51 -3.16
N LEU A 80 -13.79 1.98 -1.95
CA LEU A 80 -14.86 1.07 -1.56
C LEU A 80 -15.95 1.86 -0.83
N GLN A 81 -17.21 1.67 -1.23
CA GLN A 81 -18.37 2.35 -0.65
C GLN A 81 -19.57 1.40 -0.53
N GLY A 82 -20.58 1.74 0.25
CA GLY A 82 -21.80 0.92 0.43
C GLY A 82 -22.10 0.53 1.87
N HIS A 83 -21.17 0.74 2.79
CA HIS A 83 -21.40 0.55 4.22
C HIS A 83 -20.67 1.62 5.05
N GLY A 84 -21.39 2.69 5.39
CA GLY A 84 -20.82 3.89 6.00
C GLY A 84 -20.05 4.74 5.00
N GLU A 85 -19.14 5.58 5.51
CA GLU A 85 -18.30 6.43 4.67
C GLU A 85 -17.33 5.63 3.79
N PRO A 86 -16.90 6.16 2.63
CA PRO A 86 -15.97 5.47 1.75
C PRO A 86 -14.63 5.08 2.40
N ILE A 87 -13.97 4.05 1.89
CA ILE A 87 -12.59 3.67 2.24
C ILE A 87 -11.73 3.82 1.00
N VAL A 88 -10.58 4.47 1.11
CA VAL A 88 -9.65 4.68 0.00
C VAL A 88 -8.35 3.91 0.23
N VAL A 89 -7.96 3.12 -0.78
CA VAL A 89 -6.66 2.46 -0.84
C VAL A 89 -5.92 3.00 -2.04
N CYS A 90 -4.69 3.47 -1.84
CA CYS A 90 -3.84 4.01 -2.89
C CYS A 90 -2.40 3.49 -2.73
N VAL A 91 -1.76 3.13 -3.84
CA VAL A 91 -0.34 2.82 -3.93
C VAL A 91 0.28 3.76 -4.94
N VAL A 92 1.44 4.33 -4.61
CA VAL A 92 2.17 5.28 -5.45
C VAL A 92 3.53 4.68 -5.80
N ASP A 93 3.94 4.75 -7.07
CA ASP A 93 5.22 4.25 -7.59
C ASP A 93 6.43 5.10 -7.17
N TRP A 94 6.51 5.45 -5.89
CA TRP A 94 7.56 6.29 -5.30
C TRP A 94 8.48 5.49 -4.37
N THR A 95 9.65 6.06 -4.08
CA THR A 95 10.55 5.53 -3.05
C THR A 95 9.93 5.74 -1.67
N GLY A 96 9.48 6.94 -1.36
CA GLY A 96 9.05 7.28 -0.01
C GLY A 96 7.99 8.38 0.00
N LEU A 97 7.05 8.27 0.93
CA LEU A 97 6.06 9.31 1.23
C LEU A 97 5.86 9.38 2.74
N LEU A 98 6.43 10.40 3.38
CA LEU A 98 6.56 10.46 4.85
C LEU A 98 5.92 11.72 5.43
N ASN A 99 5.59 11.64 6.72
CA ASN A 99 5.16 12.74 7.57
C ASN A 99 4.09 13.65 6.94
N SER A 100 4.29 14.98 6.90
CA SER A 100 3.31 15.90 6.33
C SER A 100 3.03 15.66 4.84
N ALA A 101 3.97 15.09 4.08
CA ALA A 101 3.74 14.70 2.70
C ALA A 101 2.70 13.56 2.61
N HIS A 102 2.85 12.52 3.45
CA HIS A 102 1.89 11.42 3.56
C HIS A 102 0.51 11.89 4.01
N MET A 103 0.47 12.80 4.99
CA MET A 103 -0.78 13.37 5.48
C MET A 103 -1.50 14.19 4.41
N LYS A 104 -0.79 15.00 3.63
CA LYS A 104 -1.40 15.76 2.51
C LYS A 104 -2.00 14.85 1.44
N TRP A 105 -1.35 13.74 1.13
CA TRP A 105 -1.90 12.73 0.21
C TRP A 105 -3.18 12.10 0.74
N ARG A 106 -3.18 11.66 2.01
CA ARG A 106 -4.36 11.11 2.66
C ARG A 106 -5.51 12.10 2.69
N GLN A 107 -5.22 13.37 3.00
CA GLN A 107 -6.20 14.45 3.03
C GLN A 107 -6.81 14.70 1.65
N ALA A 108 -5.98 14.81 0.60
CA ALA A 108 -6.45 15.03 -0.76
C ALA A 108 -7.38 13.91 -1.25
N LEU A 109 -7.02 12.65 -0.98
CA LEU A 109 -7.83 11.49 -1.33
C LEU A 109 -9.12 11.41 -0.50
N ALA A 110 -9.06 11.71 0.79
CA ALA A 110 -10.21 11.73 1.69
C ALA A 110 -11.24 12.79 1.25
N GLU A 111 -10.78 14.01 0.99
CA GLU A 111 -11.61 15.10 0.46
C GLU A 111 -12.31 14.71 -0.84
N ALA A 112 -11.57 14.12 -1.78
CA ALA A 112 -12.11 13.73 -3.07
C ALA A 112 -13.11 12.57 -3.01
N ALA A 113 -12.92 11.65 -2.07
CA ALA A 113 -13.82 10.52 -1.85
C ALA A 113 -15.00 10.86 -0.93
N GLY A 114 -15.02 12.03 -0.28
CA GLY A 114 -16.04 12.39 0.69
C GLY A 114 -15.96 11.57 1.98
N THR A 115 -14.76 11.38 2.52
CA THR A 115 -14.51 10.65 3.76
C THR A 115 -13.42 11.33 4.61
N THR A 116 -13.01 10.68 5.71
CA THR A 116 -11.98 11.15 6.64
C THR A 116 -10.63 10.46 6.39
N VAL A 117 -9.55 11.10 6.85
CA VAL A 117 -8.18 10.59 6.66
C VAL A 117 -7.95 9.21 7.28
N ASP A 118 -8.63 8.87 8.38
CA ASP A 118 -8.53 7.55 9.03
C ASP A 118 -9.09 6.41 8.17
N ARG A 119 -9.88 6.73 7.14
CA ARG A 119 -10.40 5.79 6.14
C ARG A 119 -9.59 5.75 4.85
N VAL A 120 -8.43 6.41 4.84
CA VAL A 120 -7.49 6.42 3.70
C VAL A 120 -6.16 5.79 4.08
N THR A 121 -5.73 4.82 3.28
CA THR A 121 -4.37 4.29 3.31
C THR A 121 -3.64 4.61 2.00
N VAL A 122 -2.41 5.11 2.15
CA VAL A 122 -1.50 5.40 1.03
C VAL A 122 -0.21 4.67 1.28
N HIS A 123 0.17 3.83 0.33
CA HIS A 123 1.41 3.05 0.32
C HIS A 123 2.32 3.52 -0.82
N VAL A 124 3.58 3.14 -0.75
CA VAL A 124 4.55 3.34 -1.84
C VAL A 124 5.25 2.02 -2.17
N VAL A 125 5.62 1.84 -3.44
CA VAL A 125 6.30 0.61 -3.91
C VAL A 125 7.73 0.49 -3.40
N HIS A 126 8.39 1.62 -3.13
CA HIS A 126 9.77 1.70 -2.63
C HIS A 126 10.87 1.37 -3.67
N GLN A 127 10.59 1.60 -4.96
CA GLN A 127 11.62 1.57 -6.00
C GLN A 127 12.55 2.77 -5.90
N HIS A 128 13.85 2.59 -6.13
CA HIS A 128 14.86 3.60 -5.80
C HIS A 128 15.17 4.61 -6.94
N ASN A 129 14.55 4.46 -8.11
CA ASN A 129 14.60 5.47 -9.18
C ASN A 129 13.34 6.35 -9.18
N ALA A 130 12.82 6.68 -8.00
CA ALA A 130 11.59 7.45 -7.85
C ALA A 130 11.68 8.48 -6.71
N PRO A 131 10.71 9.42 -6.60
CA PRO A 131 10.69 10.43 -5.54
C PRO A 131 10.69 9.83 -4.13
N PHE A 132 11.31 10.52 -3.17
CA PHE A 132 11.16 10.26 -1.74
C PHE A 132 10.72 11.58 -1.10
N ALA A 133 9.42 11.73 -0.86
CA ALA A 133 8.83 12.96 -0.40
C ALA A 133 8.70 13.00 1.13
N CYS A 134 9.32 14.01 1.74
CA CYS A 134 9.10 14.39 3.14
C CYS A 134 9.19 15.92 3.21
N LEU A 135 8.04 16.61 3.24
CA LEU A 135 8.01 18.08 3.22
C LEU A 135 8.61 18.71 4.49
N ASP A 136 8.57 17.98 5.61
CA ASP A 136 9.17 18.44 6.86
C ASP A 136 10.70 18.42 6.78
N ALA A 137 11.27 17.37 6.19
CA ALA A 137 12.71 17.29 5.94
C ALA A 137 13.13 18.33 4.90
N ASP A 138 12.36 18.51 3.84
CA ASP A 138 12.59 19.55 2.82
C ASP A 138 12.63 20.95 3.45
N GLN A 139 11.74 21.25 4.40
CA GLN A 139 11.76 22.53 5.12
C GLN A 139 13.04 22.72 5.95
N ILE A 140 13.51 21.69 6.65
CA ILE A 140 14.76 21.74 7.43
C ILE A 140 15.96 21.95 6.50
N ILE A 141 15.98 21.23 5.38
CA ILE A 141 17.06 21.27 4.39
C ILE A 141 17.12 22.63 3.70
N ALA A 142 15.98 23.17 3.30
CA ALA A 142 15.88 24.50 2.68
C ALA A 142 16.42 25.62 3.60
N ALA A 143 16.36 25.44 4.92
CA ALA A 143 16.91 26.39 5.88
C ALA A 143 18.45 26.38 5.96
N GLN A 144 19.14 25.35 5.42
CA GLN A 144 20.60 25.27 5.41
C GLN A 144 21.24 26.01 4.22
N GLY A 145 20.47 26.29 3.16
CA GLY A 145 20.86 27.12 2.03
C GLY A 145 21.48 26.38 0.84
N ASP A 146 22.54 25.60 1.04
CA ASP A 146 23.34 25.01 -0.04
C ASP A 146 23.12 23.50 -0.27
N LEU A 147 22.09 22.93 0.37
CA LEU A 147 21.79 21.51 0.26
C LEU A 147 20.96 21.19 -1.00
N PRO A 148 21.09 19.97 -1.55
CA PRO A 148 20.34 19.56 -2.73
C PRO A 148 18.83 19.64 -2.53
N LEU A 149 18.12 19.94 -3.62
CA LEU A 149 16.67 19.82 -3.69
C LEU A 149 16.24 18.40 -3.33
N THR A 150 15.18 18.25 -2.53
CA THR A 150 14.65 16.92 -2.15
C THR A 150 13.34 16.56 -2.85
N ILE A 151 12.52 17.57 -3.15
CA ILE A 151 11.22 17.43 -3.80
C ILE A 151 10.85 18.77 -4.45
N GLU A 152 10.40 18.75 -5.70
CA GLU A 152 9.78 19.94 -6.31
C GLU A 152 8.35 20.08 -5.80
N LYS A 153 8.06 21.19 -5.11
CA LYS A 153 6.76 21.41 -4.46
C LYS A 153 5.62 21.53 -5.47
N ASP A 154 5.85 22.19 -6.61
CA ASP A 154 4.84 22.34 -7.66
C ASP A 154 4.46 20.98 -8.26
N PHE A 155 5.46 20.13 -8.55
CA PHE A 155 5.21 18.75 -8.98
C PHE A 155 4.41 17.97 -7.94
N PHE A 156 4.78 18.06 -6.66
CA PHE A 156 4.06 17.41 -5.58
C PHE A 156 2.59 17.87 -5.50
N ASP A 157 2.34 19.17 -5.56
CA ASP A 157 0.99 19.73 -5.53
C ASP A 157 0.19 19.37 -6.79
N ASN A 158 0.84 19.26 -7.96
CA ASN A 158 0.21 18.76 -9.18
C ASN A 158 -0.25 17.30 -9.05
N CYS A 159 0.55 16.45 -8.39
CA CYS A 159 0.14 15.09 -8.08
C CYS A 159 -1.10 15.07 -7.17
N LEU A 160 -1.16 15.95 -6.16
CA LEU A 160 -2.34 16.05 -5.29
C LEU A 160 -3.59 16.57 -6.02
N ARG A 161 -3.44 17.44 -7.02
CA ARG A 161 -4.56 17.86 -7.88
C ARG A 161 -5.05 16.70 -8.73
N SER A 162 -4.13 15.97 -9.36
CA SER A 162 -4.44 14.78 -10.16
C SER A 162 -5.15 13.71 -9.32
N ALA A 163 -4.66 13.46 -8.10
CA ALA A 163 -5.30 12.56 -7.15
C ALA A 163 -6.77 12.92 -6.89
N ARG A 164 -7.05 14.19 -6.61
CA ARG A 164 -8.43 14.67 -6.38
C ARG A 164 -9.30 14.46 -7.61
N THR A 165 -8.82 14.88 -8.77
CA THR A 165 -9.56 14.77 -10.03
C THR A 165 -9.86 13.31 -10.38
N SER A 166 -8.86 12.42 -10.31
CA SER A 166 -9.03 11.01 -10.66
C SER A 166 -9.95 10.27 -9.71
N VAL A 167 -9.91 10.56 -8.41
CA VAL A 167 -10.86 9.99 -7.44
C VAL A 167 -12.27 10.50 -7.71
N GLN A 168 -12.46 11.81 -7.89
CA GLN A 168 -13.77 12.39 -8.18
C GLN A 168 -14.38 11.80 -9.47
N GLN A 169 -13.59 11.64 -10.52
CA GLN A 169 -14.01 11.02 -11.77
C GLN A 169 -14.40 9.55 -11.57
N ALA A 170 -13.57 8.77 -10.89
CA ALA A 170 -13.85 7.36 -10.62
C ALA A 170 -15.16 7.18 -9.83
N MET A 171 -15.43 8.09 -8.89
CA MET A 171 -16.63 8.07 -8.05
C MET A 171 -17.94 8.38 -8.79
N GLN A 172 -17.89 8.85 -10.04
CA GLN A 172 -19.10 9.11 -10.85
C GLN A 172 -19.77 7.81 -11.34
N ALA A 173 -19.03 6.72 -11.48
CA ALA A 173 -19.53 5.46 -12.04
C ALA A 173 -18.97 4.23 -11.28
N PRO A 174 -19.23 4.10 -9.97
CA PRO A 174 -18.76 2.95 -9.21
C PRO A 174 -19.51 1.69 -9.63
N VAL A 175 -18.81 0.56 -9.71
CA VAL A 175 -19.40 -0.73 -10.11
C VAL A 175 -19.72 -1.58 -8.88
N PRO A 176 -20.79 -2.41 -8.92
CA PRO A 176 -21.08 -3.35 -7.85
C PRO A 176 -19.92 -4.32 -7.58
N VAL A 177 -19.65 -4.60 -6.31
CA VAL A 177 -18.79 -5.71 -5.89
C VAL A 177 -19.67 -6.88 -5.51
N THR A 178 -19.61 -7.92 -6.33
CA THR A 178 -20.38 -9.16 -6.17
C THR A 178 -19.61 -10.21 -5.37
N HIS A 179 -18.29 -10.28 -5.56
CA HIS A 179 -17.42 -11.26 -4.91
C HIS A 179 -16.09 -10.61 -4.50
N ILE A 180 -15.53 -11.12 -3.41
CA ILE A 180 -14.18 -10.82 -2.96
C ILE A 180 -13.45 -12.15 -2.87
N ALA A 181 -12.35 -12.29 -3.60
CA ALA A 181 -11.45 -13.43 -3.50
C ALA A 181 -10.20 -13.03 -2.70
N SER A 182 -9.62 -13.97 -1.97
CA SER A 182 -8.29 -13.81 -1.41
C SER A 182 -7.47 -15.08 -1.62
N GLY A 183 -6.15 -14.90 -1.73
CA GLY A 183 -5.22 -15.98 -1.97
C GLY A 183 -3.83 -15.62 -1.47
N GLN A 184 -3.01 -16.63 -1.25
CA GLN A 184 -1.60 -16.43 -0.95
C GLN A 184 -0.76 -17.57 -1.50
N ALA A 185 0.46 -17.24 -1.90
CA ALA A 185 1.44 -18.20 -2.42
C ALA A 185 2.86 -17.76 -2.05
N ALA A 186 3.75 -18.73 -1.87
CA ALA A 186 5.17 -18.43 -1.71
C ALA A 186 5.78 -18.01 -3.05
N VAL A 187 6.48 -16.88 -3.06
CA VAL A 187 7.29 -16.40 -4.18
C VAL A 187 8.74 -16.78 -3.89
N LEU A 188 9.30 -17.60 -4.77
CA LEU A 188 10.65 -18.14 -4.64
C LEU A 188 11.60 -17.41 -5.58
N GLN A 189 12.88 -17.31 -5.21
CA GLN A 189 13.95 -16.79 -6.08
C GLN A 189 13.79 -15.32 -6.50
N VAL A 190 13.02 -14.53 -5.75
CA VAL A 190 12.84 -13.08 -5.99
C VAL A 190 13.51 -12.23 -4.90
N ALA A 191 13.33 -12.62 -3.63
CA ALA A 191 13.83 -11.86 -2.48
C ALA A 191 15.01 -12.57 -1.81
N SER A 192 15.78 -11.80 -1.05
CA SER A 192 16.86 -12.33 -0.23
C SER A 192 17.23 -11.37 0.90
N ASN A 193 17.78 -11.93 1.98
CA ASN A 193 18.26 -11.15 3.09
C ASN A 193 19.60 -10.49 2.74
N ARG A 194 19.63 -9.17 2.82
CA ARG A 194 20.85 -8.37 2.59
C ARG A 194 21.86 -8.43 3.73
N ARG A 195 21.50 -8.95 4.92
CA ARG A 195 22.40 -9.10 6.07
C ARG A 195 22.74 -10.58 6.24
N LEU A 196 23.97 -10.94 5.91
CA LEU A 196 24.46 -12.31 6.04
C LEU A 196 24.93 -12.51 7.47
N ILE A 197 24.15 -13.26 8.24
CA ILE A 197 24.43 -13.54 9.65
C ILE A 197 25.29 -14.81 9.77
N GLY A 198 26.37 -14.72 10.54
CA GLY A 198 27.25 -15.83 10.86
C GLY A 198 26.68 -16.77 11.91
N LEU A 199 27.36 -17.90 12.09
CA LEU A 199 27.01 -18.87 13.14
C LEU A 199 27.19 -18.31 14.56
N ASP A 200 27.98 -17.24 14.71
CA ASP A 200 28.16 -16.48 15.95
C ASP A 200 27.04 -15.44 16.19
N GLY A 201 26.03 -15.39 15.32
CA GLY A 201 24.93 -14.43 15.38
C GLY A 201 25.28 -13.02 14.93
N LYS A 202 26.52 -12.77 14.46
CA LYS A 202 26.96 -11.45 14.02
C LYS A 202 26.80 -11.27 12.52
N VAL A 203 26.68 -10.03 12.06
CA VAL A 203 26.69 -9.72 10.63
C VAL A 203 28.09 -10.00 10.09
N ARG A 204 28.21 -10.98 9.20
CA ARG A 204 29.46 -11.31 8.49
C ARG A 204 29.66 -10.45 7.26
N SER A 205 28.59 -10.17 6.54
CA SER A 205 28.63 -9.35 5.32
C SER A 205 27.28 -8.72 5.01
N GLN A 206 27.29 -7.69 4.16
CA GLN A 206 26.09 -7.06 3.61
C GLN A 206 26.06 -7.24 2.08
N ARG A 207 24.98 -7.82 1.57
CA ARG A 207 24.75 -8.00 0.13
C ARG A 207 23.69 -7.02 -0.35
N GLY A 208 24.12 -5.90 -0.93
CA GLY A 208 23.23 -4.99 -1.65
C GLY A 208 22.79 -5.57 -3.00
N SER A 209 21.78 -4.96 -3.63
CA SER A 209 21.20 -5.40 -4.91
C SER A 209 22.20 -5.41 -6.07
N SER A 210 23.27 -4.61 -5.99
CA SER A 210 24.36 -4.52 -6.98
C SER A 210 25.64 -5.25 -6.55
N SER A 211 25.58 -6.13 -5.55
CA SER A 211 26.77 -6.81 -5.04
C SER A 211 27.42 -7.71 -6.11
N LYS A 212 28.73 -7.59 -6.28
CA LYS A 212 29.53 -8.37 -7.25
C LYS A 212 30.43 -9.44 -6.60
N LEU A 213 30.34 -9.61 -5.28
CA LEU A 213 31.20 -10.55 -4.55
C LEU A 213 30.76 -12.00 -4.85
N PRO A 214 31.61 -12.85 -5.47
CA PRO A 214 31.23 -14.20 -5.86
C PRO A 214 30.75 -15.06 -4.68
N GLU A 215 31.24 -14.75 -3.49
CA GLU A 215 30.90 -15.44 -2.24
C GLU A 215 29.43 -15.24 -1.87
N HIS A 216 28.87 -14.07 -2.15
CA HIS A 216 27.46 -13.78 -1.88
C HIS A 216 26.51 -14.66 -2.69
N HIS A 217 26.93 -15.13 -3.87
CA HIS A 217 26.11 -15.98 -4.74
C HIS A 217 26.11 -17.45 -4.30
N LYS A 218 27.00 -17.84 -3.39
CA LYS A 218 27.08 -19.20 -2.84
C LYS A 218 26.14 -19.42 -1.65
N TYR A 219 25.74 -18.34 -0.99
CA TYR A 219 24.89 -18.41 0.19
C TYR A 219 23.41 -18.48 -0.21
N PRO A 220 22.57 -19.18 0.59
CA PRO A 220 21.13 -19.18 0.36
C PRO A 220 20.53 -17.77 0.55
N GLU A 221 19.30 -17.60 0.10
CA GLU A 221 18.56 -16.33 0.23
C GLU A 221 18.40 -15.84 1.68
N GLY A 222 18.52 -16.72 2.68
CA GLY A 222 18.43 -16.39 4.09
C GLY A 222 17.00 -16.21 4.58
N LEU A 223 16.82 -15.60 5.75
CA LEU A 223 15.49 -15.31 6.30
C LEU A 223 14.77 -14.26 5.44
N ILE A 224 13.67 -14.65 4.81
CA ILE A 224 12.76 -13.79 4.05
C ILE A 224 11.30 -14.07 4.46
N ASP A 225 10.40 -13.14 4.14
CA ASP A 225 8.96 -13.43 4.08
C ASP A 225 8.60 -13.72 2.60
N PRO A 226 8.39 -14.99 2.22
CA PRO A 226 8.12 -15.35 0.84
C PRO A 226 6.63 -15.20 0.47
N MET A 227 5.74 -14.91 1.43
CA MET A 227 4.30 -15.03 1.20
C MET A 227 3.73 -13.79 0.49
N LEU A 228 3.45 -13.92 -0.80
CA LEU A 228 2.61 -12.96 -1.51
C LEU A 228 1.15 -13.22 -1.15
N LYS A 229 0.43 -12.16 -0.78
CA LYS A 229 -1.01 -12.19 -0.48
C LYS A 229 -1.73 -11.27 -1.44
N GLN A 230 -2.87 -11.71 -1.95
CA GLN A 230 -3.67 -10.96 -2.90
C GLN A 230 -5.13 -10.95 -2.45
N VAL A 231 -5.80 -9.82 -2.69
CA VAL A 231 -7.24 -9.66 -2.53
C VAL A 231 -7.78 -9.12 -3.84
N ALA A 232 -8.80 -9.76 -4.42
CA ALA A 232 -9.38 -9.37 -5.68
C ALA A 232 -10.89 -9.11 -5.55
N PHE A 233 -11.38 -8.06 -6.21
CA PHE A 233 -12.77 -7.63 -6.22
C PHE A 233 -13.38 -7.89 -7.60
N TYR A 234 -14.59 -8.44 -7.63
CA TYR A 234 -15.27 -8.86 -8.86
C TYR A 234 -16.68 -8.28 -9.00
N ASN A 235 -17.08 -8.00 -10.24
CA ASN A 235 -18.46 -7.72 -10.65
C ASN A 235 -18.92 -8.82 -11.64
N GLY A 236 -19.72 -9.77 -11.15
CA GLY A 236 -19.95 -11.04 -11.86
C GLY A 236 -18.62 -11.76 -12.12
N ASP A 237 -18.40 -12.16 -13.36
CA ASP A 237 -17.18 -12.85 -13.79
C ASP A 237 -16.01 -11.90 -14.09
N ARG A 238 -16.22 -10.57 -14.00
CA ARG A 238 -15.19 -9.57 -14.31
C ARG A 238 -14.42 -9.19 -13.04
N LYS A 239 -13.10 -9.38 -13.07
CA LYS A 239 -12.17 -8.81 -12.07
C LYS A 239 -12.09 -7.29 -12.25
N VAL A 240 -12.34 -6.55 -11.18
CA VAL A 240 -12.36 -5.08 -11.17
C VAL A 240 -11.04 -4.52 -10.63
N ALA A 241 -10.56 -5.05 -9.50
CA ALA A 241 -9.29 -4.67 -8.87
C ALA A 241 -8.67 -5.89 -8.19
N ALA A 242 -7.35 -5.93 -8.05
CA ALA A 242 -6.60 -7.02 -7.42
C ALA A 242 -5.23 -6.57 -6.92
#